data_AF-A0A931FWB0-F1
#
_entry.id   AF-A0A931FWB0-F1
#
_cell.length_a   1.000
_cell.length_b   1.000
_cell.length_c   1.000
_cell.angle_alpha   90.00
_cell.angle_beta   90.00
_cell.angle_gamma   90.00
#
_symmetry.space_group_name_H-M   'P 1'
#
loop_
_entity.id
_entity.type
_entity.pdbx_description
1 polymer ?
#
loop_
_entity_poly.entity_id
_entity_poly.type
_entity_poly.pdbx_seq_one_letter_code
_entity_poly.pdbx_strand_id
1 'polypeptide(L)'
;MTRDAAHLLPSTVPVTLIDPDGDPVPHVGHDLPDPEALVRAFAALVAARRFNDQAYALVRQGRLAVYPSSHGQEACQVAAAHVLADGDWLFPTYRDTAAVGGGGGGPGGGPPHRHPGAGQANDPT
;
A
#
# COMPACT_ATOMS: atom_id res chain seq x y z
N MET A 1 -1.60 -25.84 11.25
CA MET A 1 -0.29 -25.16 11.17
C MET A 1 0.68 -26.13 10.50
N THR A 2 0.99 -25.87 9.23
CA THR A 2 1.81 -26.76 8.40
C THR A 2 3.25 -26.74 8.92
N ARG A 3 3.78 -27.91 9.29
CA ARG A 3 5.11 -28.09 9.91
C ARG A 3 6.29 -28.00 8.94
N ASP A 4 6.02 -27.73 7.67
CA ASP A 4 7.04 -27.68 6.64
C ASP A 4 7.61 -26.25 6.57
N ALA A 5 8.80 -25.99 7.08
CA ALA A 5 9.39 -24.65 7.03
C ALA A 5 9.69 -24.17 5.59
N ALA A 6 9.69 -25.07 4.60
CA ALA A 6 10.03 -24.73 3.22
C ALA A 6 9.04 -23.75 2.57
N HIS A 7 7.76 -23.73 2.99
CA HIS A 7 6.77 -22.80 2.43
C HIS A 7 6.97 -21.33 2.85
N LEU A 8 7.82 -21.08 3.86
CA LEU A 8 8.17 -19.72 4.30
C LEU A 8 9.41 -19.19 3.60
N LEU A 9 10.13 -20.05 2.86
CA LEU A 9 11.29 -19.63 2.10
C LEU A 9 10.83 -18.93 0.81
N PRO A 10 11.53 -17.87 0.38
CA PRO A 10 11.23 -17.22 -0.88
C PRO A 10 11.42 -18.21 -2.03
N SER A 11 10.62 -18.03 -3.09
CA SER A 11 10.83 -18.76 -4.33
C SER A 11 12.24 -18.53 -4.89
N THR A 12 12.83 -19.57 -5.46
CA THR A 12 14.15 -19.50 -6.13
C THR A 12 14.06 -18.84 -7.51
N VAL A 13 12.85 -18.68 -8.04
CA VAL A 13 12.55 -17.95 -9.28
C VAL A 13 11.51 -16.86 -9.02
N PRO A 14 11.53 -15.75 -9.77
CA PRO A 14 10.49 -14.74 -9.66
C PRO A 14 9.09 -15.33 -9.88
N VAL A 15 8.16 -14.96 -9.01
CA VAL A 15 6.74 -15.28 -9.20
C VAL A 15 6.16 -14.29 -10.21
N THR A 16 5.64 -14.79 -11.31
CA THR A 16 5.01 -14.00 -12.38
C THR A 16 3.61 -14.54 -12.64
N LEU A 17 2.60 -13.68 -12.50
CA LEU A 17 1.20 -14.03 -12.75
C LEU A 17 0.63 -13.40 -14.03
N ILE A 18 1.31 -12.37 -14.55
CA ILE A 18 0.96 -11.68 -15.79
C ILE A 18 2.27 -11.45 -16.54
N ASP A 19 2.32 -11.83 -17.81
CA ASP A 19 3.50 -11.66 -18.65
C ASP A 19 3.58 -10.23 -19.26
N PRO A 20 4.67 -9.88 -19.99
CA PRO A 20 4.81 -8.56 -20.60
C PRO A 20 3.76 -8.22 -21.67
N ASP A 21 3.14 -9.22 -22.28
CA ASP A 21 2.07 -9.05 -23.28
C ASP A 21 0.69 -8.88 -22.61
N GLY A 22 0.62 -9.12 -21.30
CA GLY A 22 -0.58 -8.97 -20.47
C GLY A 22 -1.37 -10.26 -20.31
N ASP A 23 -0.83 -11.39 -20.78
CA ASP A 23 -1.48 -12.68 -20.68
C ASP A 23 -1.26 -13.31 -19.29
N PRO A 24 -2.27 -14.02 -18.75
CA PRO A 24 -2.16 -14.66 -17.44
C PRO A 24 -1.19 -15.84 -17.49
N VAL A 25 -0.30 -15.90 -16.49
CA VAL A 25 0.66 -16.99 -16.31
C VAL A 25 0.23 -17.84 -15.12
N PRO A 26 -0.19 -19.12 -15.33
CA PRO A 26 -0.55 -20.01 -14.24
C PRO A 26 0.64 -20.26 -13.30
N HIS A 27 0.39 -20.18 -11.99
CA HIS A 27 1.43 -20.41 -10.97
C HIS A 27 0.92 -21.31 -9.85
N VAL A 28 1.75 -22.25 -9.40
CA VAL A 28 1.41 -23.12 -8.27
C VAL A 28 1.41 -22.32 -6.97
N GLY A 29 0.31 -22.36 -6.23
CA GLY A 29 0.19 -21.68 -4.92
C GLY A 29 -0.14 -20.19 -4.98
N HIS A 30 -0.30 -19.61 -6.17
CA HIS A 30 -0.70 -18.22 -6.35
C HIS A 30 -1.75 -18.12 -7.46
N ASP A 31 -2.98 -17.80 -7.07
CA ASP A 31 -4.06 -17.56 -8.01
C ASP A 31 -4.04 -16.12 -8.52
N LEU A 32 -4.54 -15.93 -9.74
CA LEU A 32 -4.72 -14.59 -10.29
C LEU A 32 -5.81 -13.85 -9.46
N PRO A 33 -5.61 -12.58 -9.10
CA PRO A 33 -6.67 -11.80 -8.46
C PRO A 33 -7.91 -11.68 -9.34
N ASP A 34 -9.06 -11.43 -8.69
CA ASP A 34 -10.31 -11.16 -9.39
C ASP A 34 -10.16 -10.00 -10.39
N PRO A 35 -10.80 -10.07 -11.58
CA PRO A 35 -10.69 -9.02 -12.60
C PRO A 35 -11.00 -7.60 -12.12
N GLU A 36 -11.95 -7.40 -11.20
CA GLU A 36 -12.24 -6.07 -10.69
C GLU A 36 -11.09 -5.53 -9.82
N ALA A 37 -10.42 -6.40 -9.07
CA ALA A 37 -9.24 -6.02 -8.29
C ALA A 37 -8.09 -5.61 -9.22
N LEU A 38 -7.90 -6.33 -10.33
CA LEU A 38 -6.91 -5.98 -11.35
C LEU A 38 -7.20 -4.62 -11.98
N VAL A 39 -8.47 -4.33 -12.31
CA VAL A 39 -8.88 -3.02 -12.86
C VAL A 39 -8.63 -1.89 -11.87
N ARG A 40 -8.95 -2.09 -10.58
CA ARG A 40 -8.67 -1.09 -9.53
C ARG A 40 -7.17 -0.83 -9.38
N ALA A 41 -6.37 -1.90 -9.32
CA ALA A 41 -4.91 -1.79 -9.24
C ALA A 41 -4.32 -1.08 -10.47
N PHE A 42 -4.82 -1.37 -11.67
CA PHE A 42 -4.40 -0.69 -12.89
C PHE A 42 -4.76 0.81 -12.87
N ALA A 43 -5.96 1.17 -12.42
CA ALA A 43 -6.36 2.57 -12.28
C ALA A 43 -5.44 3.33 -11.31
N ALA A 44 -5.10 2.72 -10.18
CA ALA A 44 -4.15 3.28 -9.22
C ALA A 44 -2.73 3.41 -9.80
N LEU A 45 -2.26 2.43 -10.58
CA LEU A 45 -0.98 2.50 -11.30
C LEU A 45 -0.92 3.70 -12.26
N VAL A 46 -1.99 3.93 -13.03
CA VAL A 46 -2.09 5.07 -13.94
C VAL A 46 -2.07 6.40 -13.17
N ALA A 47 -2.78 6.49 -12.04
CA ALA A 47 -2.78 7.67 -11.19
C ALA A 47 -1.38 7.94 -10.60
N ALA A 48 -0.71 6.90 -10.09
CA ALA A 48 0.65 6.98 -9.58
C ALA A 48 1.65 7.49 -10.63
N ARG A 49 1.55 6.98 -11.87
CA ARG A 49 2.41 7.43 -12.98
C ARG A 49 2.23 8.93 -13.26
N ARG A 50 0.97 9.40 -13.34
CA ARG A 50 0.67 10.81 -13.58
C ARG A 50 1.22 11.71 -12.47
N PHE A 51 1.09 11.28 -11.22
CA PHE A 51 1.68 11.99 -10.10
C PHE A 51 3.21 12.09 -10.23
N ASN A 52 3.87 10.97 -10.56
CA ASN A 52 5.32 10.91 -10.82
C ASN A 52 5.74 11.95 -11.87
N ASP A 53 5.03 11.98 -13.01
CA ASP A 53 5.35 12.87 -14.13
C ASP A 53 5.19 14.35 -13.73
N GLN A 54 4.13 14.68 -13.00
CA GLN A 54 3.89 16.03 -12.50
C GLN A 54 4.93 16.46 -11.47
N ALA A 55 5.26 15.59 -10.52
CA ALA A 55 6.28 15.87 -9.50
C ALA A 55 7.65 16.09 -10.16
N TYR A 56 8.00 15.26 -11.14
CA TYR A 56 9.22 15.43 -11.92
C TYR A 56 9.24 16.75 -12.71
N ALA A 57 8.13 17.13 -13.32
CA ALA A 57 8.00 18.42 -14.01
C ALA A 57 8.20 19.61 -13.05
N LEU A 58 7.65 19.54 -11.83
CA LEU A 58 7.82 20.57 -10.81
C LEU A 58 9.27 20.71 -10.34
N VAL A 59 10.00 19.60 -10.18
CA VAL A 59 11.44 19.63 -9.88
C VAL A 59 12.20 20.35 -10.99
N ARG A 60 11.94 20.01 -12.25
CA ARG A 60 12.60 20.65 -13.40
C ARG A 60 12.31 22.14 -13.51
N GLN A 61 11.16 22.60 -13.01
CA GLN A 61 10.80 24.01 -12.96
C GLN A 61 11.35 24.75 -11.73
N GLY A 62 12.05 24.07 -10.82
CA GLY A 62 12.49 24.63 -9.55
C GLY A 62 11.36 24.91 -8.56
N ARG A 63 10.17 24.34 -8.80
CA ARG A 63 8.96 24.52 -7.97
C ARG A 63 8.77 23.43 -6.93
N LEU A 64 9.61 22.39 -6.97
CA LEU A 64 9.74 21.34 -5.96
C LEU A 64 11.23 21.10 -5.70
N ALA A 65 11.64 21.09 -4.43
CA ALA A 65 13.05 21.07 -4.06
C ALA A 65 13.76 19.75 -4.45
N VAL A 66 13.17 18.61 -4.09
CA VAL A 66 13.70 17.27 -4.43
C VAL A 66 12.53 16.31 -4.63
N TYR A 67 12.58 15.52 -5.71
CA TYR A 67 11.68 14.38 -5.93
C TYR A 67 12.50 13.14 -6.32
N PRO A 68 12.55 12.11 -5.46
CA PRO A 68 13.19 10.85 -5.79
C PRO A 68 12.24 10.01 -6.65
N SER A 69 12.51 9.95 -7.95
CA SER A 69 11.69 9.20 -8.89
C SER A 69 11.50 7.73 -8.47
N SER A 70 10.25 7.25 -8.54
CA SER A 70 9.85 5.84 -8.39
C SER A 70 9.51 5.19 -9.74
N HIS A 71 9.96 5.78 -10.86
CA HIS A 71 9.67 5.28 -12.20
C HIS A 71 10.15 3.82 -12.35
N GLY A 72 9.23 2.92 -12.69
CA GLY A 72 9.48 1.48 -12.79
C GLY A 72 9.20 0.68 -11.51
N GLN A 73 8.82 1.36 -10.40
CA GLN A 73 8.50 0.72 -9.11
C GLN A 73 7.06 0.99 -8.67
N GLU A 74 6.26 1.66 -9.51
CA GLU A 74 4.89 2.06 -9.16
C GLU A 74 4.00 0.84 -8.87
N ALA A 75 4.19 -0.27 -9.60
CA ALA A 75 3.41 -1.48 -9.40
C ALA A 75 3.57 -2.06 -8.00
N CYS A 76 4.81 -2.10 -7.48
CA CYS A 76 5.08 -2.59 -6.13
C CYS A 76 4.44 -1.70 -5.06
N GLN A 77 4.49 -0.38 -5.24
CA GLN A 77 3.95 0.60 -4.29
C GLN A 77 2.42 0.59 -4.26
N VAL A 78 1.80 0.51 -5.44
CA VAL A 78 0.35 0.41 -5.59
C VAL A 78 -0.16 -0.92 -5.05
N ALA A 79 0.52 -2.03 -5.35
CA ALA A 79 0.15 -3.34 -4.81
C ALA A 79 0.21 -3.34 -3.28
N ALA A 80 1.28 -2.80 -2.68
CA ALA A 80 1.40 -2.69 -1.22
C ALA A 80 0.23 -1.91 -0.60
N ALA A 81 -0.17 -0.78 -1.20
CA ALA A 81 -1.32 -0.01 -0.69
C ALA A 81 -2.66 -0.75 -0.80
N HIS A 82 -2.84 -1.61 -1.82
CA HIS A 82 -4.10 -2.31 -2.06
C HIS A 82 -4.30 -3.59 -1.23
N VAL A 83 -3.23 -4.19 -0.70
CA VAL A 83 -3.31 -5.46 0.04
C VAL A 83 -3.32 -5.29 1.56
N LEU A 84 -3.05 -4.08 2.06
CA LEU A 84 -3.09 -3.77 3.49
C LEU A 84 -4.54 -3.61 3.95
N ALA A 85 -4.85 -4.20 5.11
CA ALA A 85 -6.14 -4.08 5.77
C ALA A 85 -6.17 -2.90 6.77
N ASP A 86 -7.37 -2.54 7.21
CA ASP A 86 -7.57 -1.54 8.27
C ASP A 86 -6.87 -2.01 9.57
N GLY A 87 -5.78 -1.34 9.92
CA GLY A 87 -4.96 -1.65 11.11
C GLY A 87 -3.57 -2.21 10.80
N ASP A 88 -3.28 -2.50 9.53
CA ASP A 88 -1.93 -2.88 9.12
C ASP A 88 -1.00 -1.66 9.13
N TRP A 89 0.27 -1.89 9.48
CA TRP A 89 1.29 -0.86 9.56
C TRP A 89 2.17 -0.89 8.31
N LEU A 90 2.25 0.24 7.61
CA LEU A 90 3.21 0.47 6.53
C LEU A 90 4.33 1.38 7.03
N PHE A 91 5.59 0.98 6.78
CA PHE A 91 6.78 1.78 7.06
C PHE A 91 7.40 2.26 5.74
N PRO A 92 6.88 3.34 5.13
CA PRO A 92 7.31 3.78 3.82
C PRO A 92 8.72 4.39 3.85
N THR A 93 9.43 4.27 2.73
CA THR A 93 10.64 5.04 2.44
C THR A 93 10.29 6.36 1.76
N TYR A 94 11.26 7.27 1.64
CA TYR A 94 11.09 8.54 0.93
C TYR A 94 10.73 8.36 -0.56
N ARG A 95 10.91 7.15 -1.12
CA ARG A 95 10.61 6.82 -2.52
C ARG A 95 9.17 6.29 -2.69
N ASP A 96 8.44 6.02 -1.61
CA ASP A 96 7.11 5.40 -1.62
C ASP A 96 5.96 6.38 -1.76
N THR A 97 6.14 7.42 -2.57
CA THR A 97 5.14 8.47 -2.80
C THR A 97 3.86 7.96 -3.45
N ALA A 98 3.90 6.88 -4.25
CA ALA A 98 2.69 6.29 -4.82
C ALA A 98 1.87 5.48 -3.78
N ALA A 99 2.49 4.97 -2.71
CA ALA A 99 1.78 4.23 -1.67
C ALA A 99 0.92 5.17 -0.79
N VAL A 100 1.34 6.42 -0.63
CA VAL A 100 0.64 7.42 0.20
C VAL A 100 -0.62 7.98 -0.48
N GLY A 101 -0.72 7.93 -1.82
CA GLY A 101 -1.84 8.48 -2.58
C GLY A 101 -3.09 7.59 -2.68
N GLY A 102 -3.00 6.32 -2.30
CA GLY A 102 -4.08 5.32 -2.49
C GLY A 102 -5.15 5.25 -1.39
N GLY A 103 -4.89 5.85 -0.22
CA GLY A 103 -5.70 5.66 1.00
C GLY A 103 -5.33 4.34 1.72
N GLY A 104 -5.26 4.25 3.05
CA GLY A 104 -5.53 5.23 4.09
C GLY A 104 -4.76 4.90 5.38
N GLY A 105 -4.81 5.83 6.33
CA GLY A 105 -4.19 5.69 7.65
C GLY A 105 -3.23 6.83 7.97
N GLY A 106 -3.76 8.02 8.26
CA GLY A 106 -2.98 8.99 9.03
C GLY A 106 -2.62 8.39 10.40
N PRO A 107 -1.45 8.69 10.98
CA PRO A 107 -1.12 8.24 12.33
C PRO A 107 -2.03 8.98 13.32
N GLY A 108 -3.04 8.30 13.83
CA GLY A 108 -3.84 8.78 14.97
C GLY A 108 -5.28 9.13 14.62
N GLY A 109 -6.19 8.22 14.95
CA GLY A 109 -7.62 8.44 14.90
C GLY A 109 -8.43 7.36 15.60
N GLY A 110 -7.87 6.71 16.63
CA GLY A 110 -8.67 5.87 17.51
C GLY A 110 -9.57 6.77 18.38
N PRO A 111 -10.88 6.49 18.52
CA PRO A 111 -11.73 7.25 19.42
C PRO A 111 -11.20 7.12 20.87
N PRO A 112 -11.26 8.18 21.69
CA PRO A 112 -10.77 8.09 23.06
C PRO A 112 -11.57 7.04 23.82
N HIS A 113 -10.89 5.99 24.29
CA HIS A 113 -11.43 5.05 25.25
C HIS A 113 -11.90 5.81 26.49
N ARG A 114 -13.21 6.03 26.64
CA ARG A 114 -13.78 6.45 27.92
C ARG A 114 -13.69 5.28 28.89
N HIS A 115 -12.83 5.39 29.89
CA HIS A 115 -12.94 4.59 31.10
C HIS A 115 -14.29 4.87 31.79
N PRO A 116 -15.07 3.86 32.19
CA PRO A 116 -16.27 4.06 32.98
C PRO A 116 -15.89 4.17 34.46
N GLY A 117 -16.37 5.22 35.13
CA GLY A 117 -16.60 5.23 36.57
C GLY A 117 -15.44 5.69 37.46
N ALA A 118 -15.33 7.01 37.65
CA ALA A 118 -14.75 7.57 38.87
C ALA A 118 -15.85 8.37 39.57
N GLY A 119 -16.02 8.11 40.87
CA GLY A 119 -17.21 8.37 41.67
C GLY A 119 -17.73 9.80 41.65
N GLN A 120 -19.06 9.90 41.60
CA GLN A 120 -19.78 11.06 42.10
C GLN A 120 -20.40 10.64 43.43
N ALA A 121 -19.66 10.86 44.51
CA ALA A 121 -20.17 10.88 45.87
C ALA A 121 -19.69 12.20 46.47
N ASN A 122 -20.64 13.10 46.67
CA ASN A 122 -20.71 14.18 47.66
C ASN A 122 -21.44 15.37 47.05
N ASP A 123 -22.70 15.52 47.42
CA ASP A 123 -23.32 16.84 47.51
C ASP A 123 -24.00 16.94 48.88
N PRO A 124 -23.54 17.83 49.78
CA PRO A 124 -24.25 18.18 50.99
C PRO A 124 -24.82 19.60 50.84
N THR A 125 -26.13 19.73 50.58
CA THR A 125 -26.98 20.76 51.22
C THR A 125 -28.45 20.46 51.01
#